data_AF-A0A3D5LCB5-F1
#
_entry.id   AF-A0A3D5LCB5-F1
#
_cell.length_a   1.000
_cell.length_b   1.000
_cell.length_c   1.000
_cell.angle_alpha   90.00
_cell.angle_beta   90.00
_cell.angle_gamma   90.00
#
_symmetry.space_group_name_H-M   'P 1'
#
loop_
_entity.id
_entity.type
_entity.pdbx_description
1 polymer ?
#
loop_
_entity_poly.entity_id
_entity_poly.type
_entity_poly.pdbx_seq_one_letter_code
_entity_poly.pdbx_strand_id
1 'polypeptide(L)' 'MNILQSIFTDYYKHIIYELHPRPAVIENVNKMIHCGDSSHGGAMY' A
#
# COMPACT_ATOMS: atom_id res chain seq x y z
N MET A 1 -2.68 -9.38 8.92
CA MET A 1 -3.28 -8.63 7.80
C MET A 1 -4.46 -7.84 8.36
N ASN A 2 -4.38 -6.51 8.38
CA ASN A 2 -5.53 -5.67 8.74
C ASN A 2 -6.46 -5.46 7.52
N ILE A 3 -7.67 -4.94 7.75
CA ILE A 3 -8.67 -4.76 6.68
C ILE A 3 -8.18 -3.81 5.57
N LEU A 4 -7.41 -2.78 5.91
CA LEU A 4 -6.82 -1.87 4.94
C LEU A 4 -5.75 -2.59 4.09
N GLN A 5 -4.89 -3.39 4.70
CA GLN A 5 -3.91 -4.21 3.99
C GLN A 5 -4.59 -5.15 2.98
N SER A 6 -5.72 -5.77 3.34
CA SER A 6 -6.51 -6.59 2.41
C SER A 6 -7.02 -5.76 1.24
N ILE A 7 -7.71 -4.64 1.51
CA ILE A 7 -8.27 -3.76 0.48
C ILE A 7 -7.17 -3.26 -0.47
N PHE A 8 -6.07 -2.75 0.06
CA PHE A 8 -5.00 -2.21 -0.77
C PHE A 8 -4.26 -3.29 -1.58
N THR A 9 -4.15 -4.50 -1.04
CA THR A 9 -3.57 -5.65 -1.78
C THR A 9 -4.50 -6.09 -2.90
N ASP A 10 -5.79 -6.26 -2.62
CA ASP A 10 -6.80 -6.75 -3.58
C ASP A 10 -6.96 -5.79 -4.78
N TYR A 11 -6.87 -4.49 -4.51
CA TYR A 11 -7.06 -3.44 -5.52
C TYR A 11 -5.75 -2.83 -6.04
N TYR A 12 -4.58 -3.36 -5.67
CA TYR A 12 -3.28 -2.75 -5.98
C TYR A 12 -3.09 -2.45 -7.48
N LYS A 13 -3.44 -3.40 -8.34
CA LYS A 13 -3.34 -3.25 -9.80
C LYS A 13 -4.27 -2.16 -10.33
N HIS A 14 -5.52 -2.13 -9.86
CA HIS A 14 -6.49 -1.12 -10.24
C HIS A 14 -5.99 0.28 -9.84
N ILE A 15 -5.46 0.40 -8.62
CA ILE A 15 -4.89 1.66 -8.12
C ILE A 15 -3.72 2.11 -9.01
N ILE A 16 -2.79 1.23 -9.40
CA ILE A 16 -1.62 1.64 -10.20
C ILE A 16 -1.95 1.90 -11.66
N TYR A 17 -2.71 1.01 -12.30
CA TYR A 17 -2.86 1.01 -13.76
C TYR A 17 -4.13 1.70 -14.26
N GLU A 18 -5.15 1.86 -13.42
CA GLU A 18 -6.40 2.50 -13.84
C GLU A 18 -6.54 3.91 -13.24
N LEU A 19 -6.16 4.11 -11.98
CA LEU A 19 -6.30 5.41 -11.32
C LEU A 19 -5.15 6.40 -11.60
N HIS A 20 -4.04 5.92 -12.18
CA HIS A 20 -2.85 6.72 -12.51
C HIS A 20 -2.43 7.71 -11.39
N PRO A 21 -2.28 7.24 -10.14
CA PRO A 21 -2.08 8.10 -8.99
C PRO A 21 -0.68 8.72 -8.98
N ARG A 22 -0.52 9.81 -8.24
CA ARG A 22 0.80 10.44 -8.04
C ARG A 22 1.76 9.45 -7.37
N PRO A 23 3.08 9.55 -7.63
CA PRO A 23 4.07 8.67 -7.00
C PRO A 23 3.96 8.58 -5.46
N ALA A 24 3.69 9.69 -4.79
CA ALA A 24 3.51 9.73 -3.34
C ALA A 24 2.32 8.88 -2.84
N VAL A 25 1.26 8.74 -3.63
CA VAL A 25 0.12 7.89 -3.29
C VAL A 25 0.50 6.41 -3.44
N ILE A 26 1.24 6.06 -4.50
CA ILE A 26 1.76 4.70 -4.70
C ILE A 26 2.68 4.31 -3.53
N GLU A 27 3.53 5.22 -3.09
CA GLU A 27 4.40 5.02 -1.92
C GLU A 27 3.59 4.74 -0.64
N ASN A 28 2.53 5.53 -0.39
CA ASN A 28 1.67 5.33 0.78
C ASN A 28 0.89 4.00 0.73
N VAL A 29 0.43 3.58 -0.45
CA VAL A 29 -0.23 2.29 -0.65
C VAL A 29 0.74 1.14 -0.36
N ASN A 30 1.98 1.24 -0.87
CA ASN A 30 3.02 0.26 -0.57
C ASN A 30 3.35 0.20 0.93
N LYS A 31 3.48 1.36 1.60
CA LYS A 31 3.66 1.42 3.05
C LYS A 31 2.51 0.79 3.82
N MET A 32 1.26 1.00 3.38
CA MET A 32 0.09 0.40 4.01
C MET A 32 0.08 -1.12 3.85
N ILE A 33 0.34 -1.64 2.63
CA ILE A 33 0.41 -3.08 2.35
C ILE A 33 1.47 -3.75 3.24
N HIS A 34 2.64 -3.14 3.38
CA HIS A 34 3.75 -3.66 4.19
C HIS A 34 3.77 -3.17 5.65
N CYS A 35 2.68 -2.56 6.12
CA CYS A 35 2.60 -2.07 7.49
C CYS A 35 2.77 -3.23 8.49
N GLY A 36 3.70 -3.07 9.44
CA GLY A 36 4.08 -4.08 10.41
C GLY A 36 5.19 -5.05 9.97
N ASP A 37 5.69 -4.97 8.73
CA ASP A 37 6.85 -5.74 8.27
C ASP A 37 8.15 -4.97 8.54
N SER A 38 8.97 -5.48 9.45
CA SER A 38 10.26 -4.89 9.82
C SER A 38 11.28 -4.87 8.68
N SER A 39 11.11 -5.71 7.65
CA SER A 39 11.97 -5.79 6.46
C SER A 39 11.71 -4.65 5.47
N HIS A 40 10.51 -4.05 5.52
CA HIS A 40 10.07 -3.02 4.59
C HIS A 40 10.15 -1.61 5.20
N GLY A 41 10.99 -1.43 6.23
CA GLY A 41 11.16 -0.15 6.91
C GLY A 41 9.88 0.25 7.63
N GLY A 42 9.39 -0.67 8.48
CA GLY A 42 8.10 -0.61 9.17
C GLY A 42 7.53 0.79 9.26
N ALA A 43 6.41 1.01 8.56
CA ALA A 43 5.59 2.20 8.74
C ALA A 43 5.04 2.18 10.18
N MET A 44 5.87 2.62 11.12
CA MET A 44 5.44 3.09 12.42
C MET A 44 4.63 4.36 12.12
N TYR A 45 3.31 4.21 12.03
CA TYR A 45 2.37 5.31 12.21
C TYR A 45 1.74 5.15 13.59
#